data_AF-A0AAV8XFE6-F1
#
_entry.id   AF-A0AAV8XFE6-F1
#
_cell.length_a   1.000
_cell.length_b   1.000
_cell.length_c   1.000
_cell.angle_alpha   90.00
_cell.angle_beta   90.00
_cell.angle_gamma   90.00
#
_symmetry.space_group_name_H-M   'P 1'
#
loop_
_entity.id
_entity.type
_entity.pdbx_description
1 polymer ?
#
loop_
_entity_poly.entity_id
_entity_poly.type
_entity_poly.pdbx_seq_one_letter_code
_entity_poly.pdbx_strand_id
1 'polypeptide(L)'
;MSSQEQWSNERVLEFLELYQAEPLLWNPMIRDHKNRNAVADTWQRVKTNFSMPCTINEFKKKRESLMSTYRLYYKKTKESIRLGAATSEIFRSTWFAYELMDSFLGPIYNKRKLIQ
;
A
#
# COMPACT_ATOMS: atom_id res chain seq x y z
N MET A 1 10.18 -25.07 -10.85
CA MET A 1 9.39 -24.05 -11.58
C MET A 1 9.53 -22.74 -10.81
N SER A 2 10.20 -21.75 -11.40
CA SER A 2 10.55 -20.49 -10.72
C SER A 2 9.32 -19.60 -10.55
N SER A 3 8.92 -19.38 -9.29
CA SER A 3 7.73 -18.60 -8.89
C SER A 3 7.86 -17.07 -9.04
N GLN A 4 8.61 -16.58 -10.04
CA GLN A 4 8.91 -15.15 -10.20
C GLN A 4 7.93 -14.41 -11.14
N GLU A 5 7.10 -15.10 -11.91
CA GLU A 5 6.24 -14.47 -12.95
C GLU A 5 4.83 -14.07 -12.50
N GLN A 6 4.46 -14.23 -11.23
CA GLN A 6 3.06 -14.05 -10.82
C GLN A 6 2.62 -12.59 -10.65
N TRP A 7 3.54 -11.67 -10.36
CA TRP A 7 3.21 -10.27 -10.02
C TRP A 7 3.75 -9.25 -11.02
N SER A 8 3.08 -9.11 -12.18
CA SER A 8 3.33 -8.00 -13.10
C SER A 8 2.89 -6.65 -12.53
N ASN A 9 3.27 -5.54 -13.16
CA ASN A 9 2.87 -4.21 -12.71
C ASN A 9 1.34 -4.05 -12.73
N GLU A 10 0.68 -4.58 -13.76
CA GLU A 10 -0.78 -4.55 -13.92
C GLU A 10 -1.45 -5.30 -12.77
N ARG A 11 -0.96 -6.50 -12.43
CA ARG A 11 -1.46 -7.29 -11.29
C ARG A 11 -1.20 -6.63 -9.94
N VAL A 12 -0.10 -5.89 -9.81
CA VAL A 12 0.17 -5.09 -8.61
C VAL A 12 -0.83 -3.94 -8.49
N LEU A 13 -1.12 -3.24 -9.58
CA LEU A 13 -2.11 -2.17 -9.60
C LEU A 13 -3.50 -2.71 -9.28
N GLU A 14 -3.93 -3.80 -9.92
CA GLU A 14 -5.19 -4.47 -9.63
C GLU A 14 -5.30 -4.86 -8.14
N PHE A 15 -4.24 -5.47 -7.59
CA PHE A 15 -4.21 -5.80 -6.17
C PHE A 15 -4.33 -4.54 -5.28
N LEU A 16 -3.64 -3.46 -5.63
CA LEU A 16 -3.68 -2.21 -4.88
C LEU A 16 -5.05 -1.53 -4.95
N GLU A 17 -5.76 -1.61 -6.07
CA GLU A 17 -7.13 -1.11 -6.22
C GLU A 17 -8.10 -1.89 -5.31
N LEU A 18 -8.04 -3.23 -5.35
CA LEU A 18 -8.83 -4.09 -4.46
C LEU A 18 -8.48 -3.86 -2.98
N TYR A 19 -7.19 -3.67 -2.68
CA TYR A 19 -6.72 -3.39 -1.34
C TYR A 19 -7.20 -2.01 -0.85
N GLN A 20 -7.14 -0.98 -1.69
CA GLN A 20 -7.62 0.37 -1.38
C GLN A 20 -9.13 0.35 -1.09
N ALA A 21 -9.91 -0.41 -1.87
CA ALA A 21 -11.35 -0.58 -1.69
C ALA A 21 -11.74 -1.25 -0.35
N GLU A 22 -10.77 -1.84 0.35
CA GLU A 22 -10.98 -2.52 1.63
C GLU A 22 -10.24 -1.82 2.79
N PRO A 23 -10.74 -0.66 3.28
CA PRO A 23 -10.14 0.12 4.36
C PRO A 23 -9.79 -0.67 5.63
N LEU A 24 -10.53 -1.75 5.93
CA LEU A 24 -10.26 -2.66 7.06
C LEU A 24 -8.84 -3.24 7.04
N LEU A 25 -8.20 -3.35 5.87
CA LEU A 25 -6.85 -3.91 5.74
C LEU A 25 -5.72 -2.92 5.99
N TRP A 26 -5.97 -1.62 5.79
CA TRP A 26 -4.91 -0.60 5.72
C TRP A 26 -5.15 0.63 6.59
N ASN A 27 -6.39 0.90 6.99
CA ASN A 27 -6.75 2.06 7.79
C ASN A 27 -6.83 1.68 9.28
N PRO A 28 -5.85 2.09 10.10
CA PRO A 28 -5.85 1.79 11.54
C PRO A 28 -6.92 2.57 12.31
N MET A 29 -7.58 3.57 11.71
CA MET A 29 -8.62 4.37 12.35
C MET A 29 -9.99 3.67 12.33
N ILE A 30 -10.13 2.53 11.66
CA ILE A 30 -11.40 1.78 11.65
C ILE A 30 -11.56 1.04 12.96
N ARG A 31 -12.71 1.28 13.61
CA ARG A 31 -13.07 0.73 14.92
C ARG A 31 -12.94 -0.80 14.98
N ASP A 32 -13.30 -1.47 13.88
CA ASP A 32 -13.26 -2.94 13.72
C ASP A 32 -11.95 -3.48 13.11
N HIS A 33 -10.91 -2.66 12.95
CA HIS A 33 -9.60 -3.12 12.44
C HIS A 33 -9.00 -4.29 13.27
N LYS A 34 -9.45 -4.48 14.52
CA LYS A 34 -9.03 -5.59 15.40
C LYS A 34 -9.93 -6.84 15.29
N ASN A 35 -11.04 -6.78 14.55
CA ASN A 35 -11.92 -7.93 14.36
C ASN A 35 -11.30 -8.92 13.36
N ARG A 36 -10.76 -10.02 13.88
CA ARG A 36 -10.07 -11.05 13.08
C ARG A 36 -10.95 -11.69 12.02
N ASN A 37 -12.25 -11.87 12.31
CA ASN A 37 -13.19 -12.48 11.37
C ASN A 37 -13.46 -11.52 10.22
N ALA A 38 -13.75 -10.25 10.52
CA ALA A 38 -13.95 -9.22 9.50
C ALA A 38 -12.72 -9.07 8.59
N VAL A 39 -11.51 -9.07 9.16
CA VAL A 39 -10.26 -9.02 8.40
C VAL A 39 -10.08 -10.27 7.52
N ALA A 40 -10.43 -11.45 8.02
CA ALA A 40 -10.36 -12.69 7.24
C ALA A 40 -11.33 -12.64 6.05
N ASP A 41 -12.57 -12.21 6.27
CA ASP A 41 -13.59 -12.07 5.22
C ASP A 41 -13.17 -11.05 4.18
N THR A 42 -12.57 -9.94 4.60
CA THR A 42 -12.00 -8.94 3.70
C THR A 42 -10.90 -9.53 2.80
N TRP A 43 -9.98 -10.33 3.36
CA TRP A 43 -8.98 -11.01 2.54
C TRP A 43 -9.58 -12.01 1.55
N GLN A 44 -10.68 -12.69 1.94
CA GLN A 44 -11.40 -13.55 1.00
C GLN A 44 -12.03 -12.74 -0.14
N ARG A 45 -12.61 -11.57 0.14
CA ARG A 45 -13.14 -10.70 -0.91
C ARG A 45 -12.05 -10.25 -1.89
N VAL A 46 -10.89 -9.83 -1.39
CA VAL A 46 -9.74 -9.50 -2.26
C VAL A 46 -9.36 -10.70 -3.14
N LYS A 47 -9.26 -11.89 -2.53
CA LYS A 47 -8.93 -13.11 -3.28
C LYS A 47 -9.97 -13.44 -4.35
N THR A 48 -11.25 -13.34 -4.04
CA THR A 48 -12.35 -13.66 -4.97
C THR A 48 -12.41 -12.70 -6.16
N ASN A 49 -12.07 -11.42 -5.95
CA ASN A 49 -12.13 -10.39 -6.98
C ASN A 49 -10.82 -10.24 -7.77
N PHE A 50 -9.75 -10.92 -7.37
CA PHE A 50 -8.47 -10.86 -8.09
C PHE A 50 -8.49 -11.78 -9.32
N SER A 51 -7.99 -11.28 -10.45
CA SER A 51 -8.02 -11.94 -11.75
C SER A 51 -7.28 -13.28 -11.81
N MET A 52 -6.38 -13.54 -10.86
CA MET A 52 -5.54 -14.74 -10.82
C MET A 52 -5.72 -15.54 -9.53
N PRO A 53 -5.60 -16.86 -9.59
CA PRO A 53 -5.53 -17.69 -8.39
C PRO A 53 -4.31 -17.31 -7.55
N CYS A 54 -4.56 -16.74 -6.37
CA CYS A 54 -3.55 -16.41 -5.36
C CYS A 54 -4.03 -16.84 -3.97
N THR A 55 -3.10 -17.26 -3.13
CA THR A 55 -3.37 -17.56 -1.72
C THR A 55 -3.38 -16.26 -0.90
N ILE A 56 -4.12 -16.27 0.21
CA ILE A 56 -4.12 -15.15 1.17
C ILE A 56 -2.70 -14.87 1.69
N ASN A 57 -1.88 -15.91 1.84
CA ASN A 57 -0.49 -15.75 2.27
C ASN A 57 0.35 -14.97 1.25
N GLU A 58 0.14 -15.21 -0.05
CA GLU A 58 0.83 -14.48 -1.12
C GLU A 58 0.40 -13.01 -1.15
N PHE A 59 -0.89 -12.72 -1.00
CA PHE A 59 -1.36 -11.33 -0.87
C PHE A 59 -0.73 -10.62 0.33
N LYS A 60 -0.65 -11.28 1.49
CA LYS A 60 0.01 -10.71 2.69
C LYS A 60 1.50 -10.46 2.45
N LYS A 61 2.22 -11.41 1.86
CA LYS A 61 3.64 -11.23 1.51
C LYS A 61 3.82 -10.08 0.52
N LYS A 62 2.96 -9.99 -0.50
CA LYS A 62 3.01 -8.93 -1.50
C LYS A 62 2.72 -7.57 -0.87
N ARG A 63 1.70 -7.49 0.00
CA ARG A 63 1.40 -6.30 0.82
C ARG A 63 2.64 -5.84 1.58
N GLU A 64 3.30 -6.72 2.32
CA GLU A 64 4.49 -6.35 3.10
C GLU A 64 5.64 -5.83 2.23
N SER A 65 5.86 -6.45 1.08
CA SER A 65 6.85 -5.98 0.11
C SER A 65 6.52 -4.58 -0.40
N LEU A 66 5.28 -4.34 -0.86
CA LEU A 66 4.82 -3.04 -1.36
C LEU A 66 4.88 -1.96 -0.28
N MET A 67 4.44 -2.26 0.95
CA MET A 67 4.48 -1.32 2.07
C MET A 67 5.92 -0.94 2.47
N SER A 68 6.86 -1.87 2.33
CA SER A 68 8.28 -1.58 2.59
C SER A 68 8.85 -0.60 1.57
N THR A 69 8.58 -0.83 0.29
CA THR A 69 8.96 0.09 -0.79
C THR A 69 8.27 1.45 -0.63
N TYR A 70 6.97 1.49 -0.40
CA TYR A 70 6.23 2.75 -0.19
C TYR A 70 6.81 3.57 0.95
N ARG A 71 7.07 2.96 2.11
CA ARG A 71 7.66 3.66 3.27
C ARG A 71 9.04 4.25 2.97
N LEU A 72 9.85 3.57 2.14
CA LEU A 72 11.14 4.07 1.69
C LEU A 72 10.98 5.33 0.83
N TYR A 73 10.14 5.28 -0.22
CA TYR A 73 9.90 6.42 -1.10
C TYR A 73 9.23 7.59 -0.36
N TYR A 74 8.25 7.30 0.50
CA TYR A 74 7.57 8.32 1.31
C TYR A 74 8.57 9.08 2.21
N LYS A 75 9.51 8.38 2.85
CA LYS A 75 10.58 9.02 3.65
C LYS A 75 11.44 9.94 2.78
N LYS A 76 11.91 9.46 1.62
CA LYS A 76 12.72 10.26 0.68
C LYS A 76 11.98 11.53 0.22
N THR A 77 10.70 11.41 -0.16
CA THR A 77 9.87 12.55 -0.55
C THR A 77 9.73 13.56 0.61
N LYS A 78 9.49 13.09 1.84
CA LYS A 78 9.39 13.99 3.01
C LYS A 78 10.72 14.65 3.38
N GLU A 79 11.84 13.96 3.22
CA GLU A 79 13.17 14.51 3.48
C GLU A 79 13.54 15.59 2.47
N SER A 80 13.25 15.36 1.18
CA SER A 80 13.40 16.36 0.11
C SER A 80 12.62 17.64 0.40
N ILE A 81 11.39 17.53 0.90
CA ILE A 81 10.58 18.69 1.31
C ILE A 81 11.19 19.39 2.54
N ARG A 82 11.61 18.64 3.56
CA ARG A 82 12.13 19.20 4.83
C ARG A 82 13.46 19.92 4.67
N LEU A 83 14.36 19.42 3.83
CA LEU A 83 15.71 19.97 3.64
C LEU A 83 15.73 21.29 2.86
N GLY A 84 14.56 21.88 2.58
CA GLY A 84 14.46 23.19 1.96
C GLY A 84 15.09 23.14 0.57
N ALA A 85 14.54 22.31 -0.32
CA ALA A 85 14.75 22.47 -1.75
C ALA A 85 14.19 23.85 -2.14
N ALA A 86 14.99 24.88 -1.92
CA ALA A 86 14.89 26.15 -2.59
C ALA A 86 14.90 25.81 -4.08
N THR A 87 13.76 26.01 -4.72
CA THR A 87 13.56 25.94 -6.16
C THR A 87 13.74 24.56 -6.82
N SER A 88 12.61 24.05 -7.35
CA SER A 88 12.46 23.18 -8.53
C SER A 88 12.45 21.64 -8.48
N GLU A 89 12.97 20.91 -7.49
CA GLU A 89 12.89 19.43 -7.54
C GLU A 89 12.40 18.77 -6.25
N ILE A 90 11.07 18.74 -6.06
CA ILE A 90 10.46 17.77 -5.15
C ILE A 90 10.74 16.37 -5.72
N PHE A 91 11.35 15.49 -4.93
CA PHE A 91 11.55 14.10 -5.31
C PHE A 91 10.19 13.44 -5.63
N ARG A 92 9.92 13.25 -6.93
CA ARG A 92 8.81 12.44 -7.43
C ARG A 92 9.31 11.02 -7.57
N SER A 93 8.64 10.10 -6.89
CA SER A 93 8.94 8.68 -7.02
C SER A 93 8.70 8.22 -8.46
N THR A 94 9.70 7.59 -9.08
CA THR A 94 9.54 6.92 -10.39
C THR A 94 8.87 5.55 -10.27
N TRP A 95 8.56 5.11 -9.04
CA TRP A 95 7.93 3.82 -8.82
C TRP A 95 6.46 3.85 -9.19
N PHE A 96 6.06 2.99 -10.15
CA PHE A 96 4.73 2.97 -10.77
C PHE A 96 3.56 2.88 -9.78
N ALA A 97 3.75 2.23 -8.63
CA ALA A 97 2.70 2.04 -7.63
C ALA A 97 2.65 3.17 -6.58
N TYR A 98 3.61 4.10 -6.58
CA TYR A 98 3.74 5.08 -5.52
C TYR A 98 2.53 6.02 -5.43
N GLU A 99 2.12 6.62 -6.54
CA GLU A 99 1.00 7.57 -6.58
C GLU A 99 -0.31 6.92 -6.11
N LEU A 100 -0.58 5.68 -6.58
CA LEU A 100 -1.74 4.92 -6.15
C LEU A 100 -1.72 4.67 -4.63
N MET A 101 -0.59 4.18 -4.10
CA MET A 101 -0.44 3.94 -2.67
C MET A 101 -0.53 5.23 -1.83
N ASP A 102 0.07 6.33 -2.29
CA ASP A 102 0.08 7.59 -1.57
C ASP A 102 -1.32 8.22 -1.49
N SER A 103 -2.17 8.00 -2.51
CA SER A 103 -3.53 8.54 -2.57
C SER A 103 -4.39 8.18 -1.34
N PHE A 104 -4.20 6.98 -0.78
CA PHE A 104 -4.96 6.50 0.39
C PHE A 104 -4.11 6.35 1.66
N LEU A 105 -2.81 6.09 1.55
CA LEU A 105 -1.91 5.97 2.72
C LEU A 105 -1.35 7.33 3.16
N GLY A 106 -1.04 8.22 2.23
CA GLY A 106 -0.42 9.52 2.51
C GLY A 106 -1.15 10.32 3.59
N PRO A 107 -2.49 10.47 3.53
CA PRO A 107 -3.28 11.12 4.57
C PRO A 107 -3.12 10.49 5.97
N ILE A 108 -3.00 9.15 6.06
CA ILE A 108 -2.80 8.44 7.34
C ILE A 108 -1.41 8.73 7.90
N TYR A 109 -0.38 8.68 7.06
CA TYR A 109 0.99 8.93 7.49
C TYR A 109 1.23 10.40 7.87
N ASN A 110 0.52 11.33 7.24
CA ASN A 110 0.53 12.75 7.62
C ASN A 110 -0.12 12.96 9.01
N LYS A 111 -1.28 12.34 9.27
CA LYS A 111 -1.98 12.47 10.56
C LYS A 111 -1.22 11.84 11.73
N ARG A 112 -0.48 10.74 11.50
CA ARG A 112 0.32 10.07 12.54
C ARG A 112 1.40 10.95 13.16
N LYS A 113 1.86 12.00 12.46
CA LYS A 113 2.84 12.97 12.98
C LYS A 113 2.23 14.05 13.89
N LEU A 114 0.91 14.24 13.89
CA LEU A 114 0.25 15.29 14.66
C LEU A 114 -0.06 14.89 16.11
N ILE A 115 0.30 13.66 16.53
CA ILE A 115 -0.02 13.10 17.85
C ILE A 115 1.27 12.65 18.59
N GLN A 116 2.42 13.29 18.32
CA GLN A 116 3.65 13.09 19.09
C GLN A 116 4.15 14.39 19.68
#